data_AF-A0A1T0B4Y6-F1
#
_entry.id   AF-A0A1T0B4Y6-F1
#
_cell.length_a   1.000
_cell.length_b   1.000
_cell.length_c   1.000
_cell.angle_alpha   90.00
_cell.angle_beta   90.00
_cell.angle_gamma   90.00
#
_symmetry.space_group_name_H-M   'P 1'
#
loop_
_entity.id
_entity.type
_entity.pdbx_description
1 polymer ?
#
loop_
_entity_poly.entity_id
_entity_poly.type
_entity_poly.pdbx_seq_one_letter_code
_entity_poly.pdbx_strand_id
1 'polypeptide(L)'
;MREQTATFNLSSGAENAALYPRLKEQLFQENLNNIVNKNPILEHAAFGVGNLTLKGAYSKVEIEKLAREWVGNGAIRNSDGGFTSADGTRRYRPPTSKKHSTYAETGIQANFERGISIENPNGTKSFRSESNLHLNIKDN
;
A
#
# COMPACT_ATOMS: atom_id res chain seq x y z
N MET A 1 12.97 -57.11 5.14
CA MET A 1 12.48 -55.77 5.48
C MET A 1 13.20 -54.79 4.58
N ARG A 2 12.48 -53.92 3.85
CA ARG A 2 13.11 -52.85 3.04
C ARG A 2 13.22 -51.62 3.93
N GLU A 3 14.44 -51.19 4.23
CA GLU A 3 14.66 -49.89 4.87
C GLU A 3 14.34 -48.78 3.86
N GLN A 4 13.35 -47.96 4.18
CA GLN A 4 13.17 -46.66 3.52
C GLN A 4 14.06 -45.65 4.25
N THR A 5 15.17 -45.28 3.62
CA THR A 5 15.95 -44.12 4.04
C THR A 5 15.16 -42.85 3.69
N ALA A 6 14.56 -42.23 4.69
CA ALA A 6 14.03 -40.88 4.56
C ALA A 6 15.22 -39.92 4.42
N THR A 7 15.41 -39.37 3.22
CA THR A 7 16.35 -38.27 2.98
C THR A 7 15.78 -36.99 3.59
N PHE A 8 16.25 -36.65 4.78
CA PHE A 8 16.02 -35.32 5.36
C PHE A 8 16.90 -34.31 4.62
N ASN A 9 16.33 -33.63 3.63
CA ASN A 9 16.96 -32.45 3.03
C ASN A 9 16.89 -31.31 4.05
N LEU A 10 17.91 -31.23 4.91
CA LEU A 10 18.17 -30.06 5.74
C LEU A 10 18.47 -28.89 4.80
N SER A 11 17.52 -27.97 4.66
CA SER A 11 17.74 -26.75 3.87
C SER A 11 18.94 -26.00 4.42
N SER A 12 19.89 -25.69 3.56
CA SER A 12 21.08 -24.94 3.97
C SER A 12 20.73 -23.48 4.28
N GLY A 13 21.50 -22.83 5.15
CA GLY A 13 21.35 -21.38 5.38
C GLY A 13 21.49 -20.54 4.10
N ALA A 14 22.26 -21.04 3.12
CA ALA A 14 22.46 -20.39 1.81
C ALA A 14 21.21 -20.49 0.92
N GLU A 15 20.52 -21.64 0.89
CA GLU A 15 19.25 -21.79 0.17
C GLU A 15 18.17 -20.86 0.72
N ASN A 16 18.05 -20.79 2.05
CA ASN A 16 17.10 -19.89 2.70
C ASN A 16 17.37 -18.41 2.38
N ALA A 17 18.64 -18.00 2.36
CA ALA A 17 19.04 -16.64 2.01
C ALA A 17 18.72 -16.28 0.54
N ALA A 18 18.87 -17.24 -0.38
CA ALA A 18 18.57 -17.02 -1.80
C ALA A 18 17.06 -16.97 -2.09
N LEU A 19 16.25 -17.73 -1.33
CA LEU A 19 14.80 -17.82 -1.54
C LEU A 19 14.03 -16.66 -0.88
N TYR A 20 14.54 -16.12 0.22
CA TYR A 20 13.85 -15.10 1.00
C TYR A 20 13.41 -13.85 0.20
N PRO A 21 14.25 -13.23 -0.65
CA PRO A 21 13.84 -12.07 -1.44
C PRO A 21 12.67 -12.38 -2.38
N ARG A 22 12.68 -13.56 -3.02
CA ARG A 22 11.62 -14.00 -3.93
C ARG A 22 10.31 -14.22 -3.19
N LEU A 23 10.36 -14.89 -2.03
CA LEU A 23 9.16 -15.12 -1.22
C LEU A 23 8.57 -13.80 -0.72
N LYS A 24 9.43 -12.84 -0.32
CA LYS A 24 8.98 -11.52 0.10
C LYS A 24 8.26 -10.78 -1.02
N GLU A 25 8.80 -10.82 -2.24
CA GLU A 25 8.17 -10.22 -3.41
C GLU A 25 6.83 -10.90 -3.76
N GLN A 26 6.79 -12.24 -3.73
CA GLN A 26 5.53 -12.99 -3.96
C GLN A 26 4.45 -12.61 -2.94
N LEU A 27 4.79 -12.58 -1.65
CA LEU A 27 3.86 -12.17 -0.59
C LEU A 27 3.39 -10.72 -0.77
N PHE A 28 4.27 -9.83 -1.20
CA PHE A 28 3.91 -8.45 -1.50
C PHE A 28 2.87 -8.37 -2.63
N GLN A 29 3.10 -9.08 -3.74
CA GLN A 29 2.16 -9.12 -4.88
C GLN A 29 0.83 -9.77 -4.51
N GLU A 30 0.86 -10.90 -3.79
CA GLU A 30 -0.35 -11.57 -3.30
C GLU A 30 -1.17 -10.67 -2.38
N ASN A 31 -0.52 -9.91 -1.50
CA ASN A 31 -1.20 -8.96 -0.63
C ASN A 31 -1.91 -7.85 -1.42
N LEU A 32 -1.23 -7.25 -2.41
CA LEU A 32 -1.85 -6.26 -3.29
C LEU A 32 -3.04 -6.83 -4.06
N ASN A 33 -2.90 -8.04 -4.63
CA ASN A 33 -3.98 -8.74 -5.32
C ASN A 33 -5.19 -8.96 -4.39
N ASN A 34 -4.97 -9.41 -3.16
CA ASN A 34 -6.04 -9.63 -2.19
C ASN A 34 -6.77 -8.32 -1.82
N ILE A 35 -6.04 -7.22 -1.68
CA ILE A 35 -6.63 -5.89 -1.41
C ILE A 35 -7.53 -5.45 -2.58
N VAL A 36 -7.05 -5.56 -3.82
CA VAL A 36 -7.79 -5.15 -5.02
C VAL A 36 -8.98 -6.07 -5.27
N ASN A 37 -8.83 -7.39 -5.09
CA ASN A 37 -9.95 -8.34 -5.20
C ASN A 37 -11.07 -8.01 -4.23
N LYS A 38 -10.73 -7.52 -3.02
CA LYS A 38 -11.72 -7.08 -2.04
C LYS A 38 -12.30 -5.70 -2.39
N ASN A 39 -11.48 -4.78 -2.88
CA ASN A 39 -11.85 -3.41 -3.21
C ASN A 39 -11.21 -2.97 -4.54
N PRO A 40 -11.89 -3.22 -5.67
CA PRO A 40 -11.34 -2.92 -7.00
C PRO A 40 -11.02 -1.43 -7.22
N ILE A 41 -11.65 -0.52 -6.48
CA ILE A 41 -11.33 0.91 -6.52
C ILE A 41 -9.85 1.21 -6.22
N LEU A 42 -9.15 0.35 -5.48
CA LEU A 42 -7.75 0.51 -5.11
C LEU A 42 -6.78 0.00 -6.20
N GLU A 43 -7.26 -0.46 -7.35
CA GLU A 43 -6.42 -1.04 -8.42
C GLU A 43 -5.31 -0.09 -8.87
N HIS A 44 -5.61 1.19 -9.12
CA HIS A 44 -4.56 2.14 -9.50
C HIS A 44 -3.55 2.38 -8.38
N ALA A 45 -3.99 2.40 -7.11
CA ALA A 45 -3.06 2.50 -5.99
C ALA A 45 -2.14 1.28 -5.93
N ALA A 46 -2.66 0.07 -6.17
CA ALA A 46 -1.89 -1.16 -6.13
C ALA A 46 -0.95 -1.32 -7.32
N PHE A 47 -1.43 -1.12 -8.55
CA PHE A 47 -0.71 -1.54 -9.76
C PHE A 47 -0.49 -0.43 -10.78
N GLY A 48 -1.04 0.76 -10.54
CA GLY A 48 -0.85 1.92 -11.41
C GLY A 48 0.53 2.55 -11.27
N VAL A 49 0.71 3.63 -12.04
CA VAL A 49 1.89 4.50 -12.00
C VAL A 49 1.41 5.95 -12.01
N GLY A 50 2.06 6.80 -11.24
CA GLY A 50 1.74 8.22 -11.14
C GLY A 50 0.38 8.50 -10.50
N ASN A 51 -0.15 9.69 -10.75
CA ASN A 51 -1.41 10.15 -10.16
C ASN A 51 -2.62 9.74 -11.01
N LEU A 52 -3.68 9.25 -10.37
CA LEU A 52 -5.00 9.11 -10.97
C LEU A 52 -6.05 9.68 -10.02
N THR A 53 -6.93 10.52 -10.52
CA THR A 53 -8.17 10.86 -9.81
C THR A 53 -9.32 10.07 -10.41
N LEU A 54 -10.05 9.31 -9.59
CA LEU A 54 -11.29 8.68 -10.03
C LEU A 54 -12.46 9.66 -9.92
N LYS A 55 -13.37 9.56 -10.89
CA LYS A 55 -14.62 10.33 -10.88
C LYS A 55 -15.53 9.91 -9.73
N GLY A 56 -16.39 10.83 -9.30
CA GLY A 56 -17.33 10.60 -8.22
C GLY A 56 -16.76 11.00 -6.87
N ALA A 57 -17.64 10.96 -5.86
CA ALA A 57 -17.32 11.44 -4.52
C ALA A 57 -17.83 10.49 -3.44
N TYR A 58 -16.99 10.27 -2.44
CA TYR A 58 -17.15 9.27 -1.38
C TYR A 58 -17.32 9.95 -0.02
N SER A 59 -18.01 9.29 0.90
CA SER A 59 -18.10 9.73 2.29
C SER A 59 -16.78 9.50 3.03
N LYS A 60 -16.58 10.25 4.12
CA LYS A 60 -15.43 10.05 5.02
C LYS A 60 -15.40 8.60 5.57
N VAL A 61 -16.56 8.03 5.90
CA VAL A 61 -16.67 6.67 6.44
C VAL A 61 -16.21 5.60 5.43
N GLU A 62 -16.64 5.70 4.17
CA GLU A 62 -16.18 4.79 3.11
C GLU A 62 -14.67 4.87 2.94
N ILE A 63 -14.12 6.08 2.98
CA ILE A 63 -12.70 6.34 2.77
C ILE A 63 -11.87 5.85 3.95
N GLU A 64 -12.35 5.98 5.18
CA GLU A 64 -11.68 5.39 6.35
C GLU A 64 -11.69 3.86 6.33
N LYS A 65 -12.77 3.23 5.83
CA LYS A 65 -12.81 1.79 5.63
C LYS A 65 -11.77 1.35 4.60
N LEU A 66 -11.74 2.01 3.45
CA LEU A 66 -10.73 1.76 2.41
C LEU A 66 -9.32 2.01 2.93
N ALA A 67 -9.11 3.04 3.75
CA ALA A 67 -7.80 3.36 4.34
C ALA A 67 -7.27 2.18 5.16
N ARG A 68 -8.11 1.63 6.06
CA ARG A 68 -7.75 0.48 6.91
C ARG A 68 -7.41 -0.77 6.08
N GLU A 69 -8.18 -1.03 5.03
CA GLU A 69 -7.93 -2.17 4.13
C GLU A 69 -6.67 -1.96 3.29
N TRP A 70 -6.40 -0.73 2.87
CA TRP A 70 -5.23 -0.37 2.10
C TRP A 70 -3.92 -0.55 2.87
N VAL A 71 -3.86 -0.10 4.13
CA VAL A 71 -2.63 -0.18 4.94
C VAL A 71 -2.47 -1.50 5.69
N GLY A 72 -3.58 -2.20 5.93
CA GLY A 72 -3.61 -3.49 6.62
C GLY A 72 -3.32 -3.39 8.13
N ASN A 73 -3.21 -4.56 8.76
CA ASN A 73 -2.93 -4.68 10.19
C ASN A 73 -1.52 -4.19 10.54
N GLY A 74 -1.37 -3.63 11.75
CA GLY A 74 -0.09 -3.10 12.24
C GLY A 74 0.32 -1.78 11.60
N ALA A 75 -0.58 -1.12 10.86
CA ALA A 75 -0.33 0.18 10.28
C ALA A 75 0.00 1.23 11.35
N ILE A 76 0.97 2.09 11.02
CA ILE A 76 1.44 3.16 11.87
C ILE A 76 0.59 4.40 11.58
N ARG A 77 0.05 5.00 12.63
CA ARG A 77 -0.68 6.28 12.52
C ARG A 77 0.32 7.42 12.40
N ASN A 78 0.18 8.22 11.37
CA ASN A 78 0.99 9.39 11.11
C ASN A 78 0.43 10.61 11.88
N SER A 79 1.26 11.63 12.11
CA SER A 79 0.87 12.85 12.84
C SER A 79 -0.20 13.67 12.12
N ASP A 80 -0.29 13.55 10.80
CA ASP A 80 -1.31 14.20 9.95
C ASP A 80 -2.66 13.47 9.97
N GLY A 81 -2.79 12.38 10.74
CA GLY A 81 -3.97 11.53 10.77
C GLY A 81 -4.02 10.47 9.68
N GLY A 82 -3.01 10.40 8.82
CA GLY A 82 -2.83 9.34 7.84
C GLY A 82 -2.32 8.04 8.45
N PHE A 83 -2.10 7.06 7.58
CA PHE A 83 -1.56 5.75 7.96
C PHE A 83 -0.44 5.32 7.01
N THR A 84 0.55 4.62 7.55
CA THR A 84 1.60 3.94 6.78
C THR A 84 1.53 2.45 7.09
N SER A 85 1.55 1.59 6.08
CA SER A 85 1.54 0.13 6.28
C SER A 85 2.77 -0.32 7.06
N ALA A 86 2.67 -1.45 7.77
CA ALA A 86 3.74 -1.96 8.61
C ALA A 86 5.06 -2.23 7.85
N ASP A 87 4.95 -2.62 6.57
CA ASP A 87 6.07 -2.85 5.66
C ASP A 87 6.59 -1.55 5.00
N GLY A 88 5.94 -0.41 5.25
CA GLY A 88 6.35 0.91 4.75
C GLY A 88 6.13 1.13 3.25
N THR A 89 5.42 0.23 2.57
CA THR A 89 5.23 0.26 1.10
C THR A 89 3.97 1.00 0.65
N ARG A 90 3.03 1.23 1.57
CA ARG A 90 1.72 1.85 1.30
C ARG A 90 1.42 2.95 2.29
N ARG A 91 0.82 4.03 1.81
CA ARG A 91 0.34 5.14 2.64
C ARG A 91 -1.08 5.52 2.29
N TYR A 92 -1.83 5.91 3.31
CA TYR A 92 -3.06 6.66 3.19
C TYR A 92 -2.83 8.08 3.72
N ARG A 93 -3.20 9.09 2.93
CA ARG A 93 -3.28 10.47 3.40
C ARG A 93 -4.75 10.90 3.49
N PRO A 94 -5.16 11.50 4.62
CA PRO A 94 -6.55 11.81 4.88
C PRO A 94 -7.09 12.91 3.95
N PRO A 95 -8.42 13.10 3.89
CA PRO A 95 -9.06 14.18 3.17
C PRO A 95 -8.40 15.53 3.45
N THR A 96 -7.90 16.17 2.40
CA THR A 96 -7.31 17.51 2.47
C THR A 96 -7.91 18.40 1.41
N SER A 97 -8.13 19.67 1.75
CA SER A 97 -8.61 20.68 0.81
C SER A 97 -7.58 20.89 -0.30
N LYS A 98 -8.06 20.89 -1.55
CA LYS A 98 -7.31 21.07 -2.79
C LYS A 98 -7.74 22.37 -3.47
N LYS A 99 -7.54 23.49 -2.77
CA LYS A 99 -8.04 24.85 -3.14
C LYS A 99 -7.74 25.31 -4.57
N HIS A 100 -6.79 24.68 -5.27
CA HIS A 100 -6.36 25.05 -6.62
C HIS A 100 -6.29 23.87 -7.61
N SER A 101 -6.84 22.70 -7.26
CA SER A 101 -6.79 21.53 -8.15
C SER A 101 -8.01 21.49 -9.07
N THR A 102 -7.79 21.54 -10.39
CA THR A 102 -8.83 21.26 -11.39
C THR A 102 -9.23 19.79 -11.45
N TYR A 103 -8.44 18.91 -10.83
CA TYR A 103 -8.72 17.48 -10.74
C TYR A 103 -9.61 17.11 -9.54
N ALA A 104 -9.79 18.01 -8.57
CA ALA A 104 -10.60 17.74 -7.38
C ALA A 104 -12.04 18.19 -7.58
N GLU A 105 -12.94 17.26 -7.94
CA GLU A 105 -14.36 17.56 -8.24
C GLU A 105 -15.08 18.26 -7.07
N THR A 106 -14.77 17.85 -5.83
CA THR A 106 -15.35 18.45 -4.61
C THR A 106 -14.42 19.47 -3.95
N GLY A 107 -13.22 19.67 -4.49
CA GLY A 107 -12.16 20.43 -3.81
C GLY A 107 -11.56 19.74 -2.59
N ILE A 108 -11.93 18.49 -2.27
CA ILE A 108 -11.36 17.70 -1.16
C ILE A 108 -11.02 16.30 -1.65
N GLN A 109 -9.80 15.84 -1.38
CA GLN A 109 -9.35 14.52 -1.79
C GLN A 109 -8.59 13.79 -0.68
N ALA A 110 -8.80 12.48 -0.58
CA ALA A 110 -7.91 11.56 0.10
C ALA A 110 -6.98 10.88 -0.91
N ASN A 111 -5.84 10.38 -0.43
CA ASN A 111 -4.83 9.75 -1.27
C ASN A 111 -4.45 8.36 -0.79
N PHE A 112 -4.29 7.43 -1.73
CA PHE A 112 -3.82 6.07 -1.50
C PHE A 112 -2.57 5.85 -2.36
N GLU A 113 -1.43 5.66 -1.71
CA GLU A 113 -0.11 5.68 -2.33
C GLU A 113 0.59 4.34 -2.14
N ARG A 114 1.18 3.78 -3.20
CA ARG A 114 2.18 2.71 -3.13
C ARG A 114 3.54 3.30 -3.51
N GLY A 115 4.59 2.82 -2.87
CA GLY A 115 5.94 3.30 -3.13
C GLY A 115 6.97 2.68 -2.22
N ILE A 116 8.12 3.35 -2.13
CA ILE A 116 9.28 2.88 -1.36
C ILE A 116 9.75 3.94 -0.38
N SER A 117 10.29 3.49 0.75
CA SER A 117 11.06 4.35 1.64
C SER A 117 12.47 4.53 1.10
N ILE A 118 12.92 5.77 0.99
CA ILE A 118 14.26 6.16 0.55
C ILE A 118 14.97 6.83 1.71
N GLU A 119 16.21 6.41 1.98
CA GLU A 119 17.08 7.09 2.92
C GLU A 119 17.71 8.31 2.24
N ASN A 120 17.53 9.47 2.86
CA ASN A 120 18.09 10.72 2.39
C ASN A 120 19.54 10.86 2.93
N PRO A 121 20.40 11.67 2.29
CA PRO A 121 21.79 11.87 2.73
C PRO A 121 21.95 12.36 4.19
N ASN A 122 20.91 12.97 4.76
CA ASN A 122 20.89 13.43 6.15
C ASN A 122 20.40 12.35 7.15
N GLY A 123 20.26 11.10 6.72
CA GLY A 123 19.80 9.98 7.54
C GLY A 123 18.28 9.95 7.80
N THR A 124 17.52 10.90 7.26
CA THR A 124 16.05 10.86 7.32
C THR A 124 15.48 9.93 6.26
N LYS A 125 14.31 9.35 6.49
CA LYS A 125 13.60 8.57 5.46
C LYS A 125 12.51 9.42 4.81
N SER A 126 12.49 9.45 3.49
CA SER A 126 11.39 9.97 2.68
C SER A 126 10.63 8.81 2.05
N PHE A 127 9.37 9.03 1.71
CA PHE A 127 8.59 8.07 0.92
C PHE A 127 8.48 8.59 -0.50
N ARG A 128 8.91 7.78 -1.47
CA ARG A 128 8.72 8.05 -2.89
C ARG A 128 7.54 7.26 -3.41
N SER A 129 6.47 7.97 -3.75
CA SER A 129 5.28 7.39 -4.38
C SER A 129 5.62 6.91 -5.79
N GLU A 130 5.17 5.70 -6.11
CA GLU A 130 5.21 5.13 -7.46
C GLU A 130 3.82 5.22 -8.11
N SER A 131 2.78 5.06 -7.30
CA SER A 131 1.37 5.26 -7.67
C SER A 131 0.68 6.13 -6.63
N ASN A 132 -0.36 6.85 -7.03
CA ASN A 132 -1.16 7.67 -6.13
C ASN A 132 -2.60 7.82 -6.66
N LEU A 133 -3.52 7.12 -6.02
CA LEU A 133 -4.95 7.22 -6.29
C LEU A 133 -5.55 8.34 -5.44
N HIS A 134 -6.29 9.24 -6.08
CA HIS A 134 -6.98 10.36 -5.45
C HIS A 134 -8.49 10.09 -5.53
N LEU A 135 -9.17 10.15 -4.39
CA LEU A 135 -10.62 9.98 -4.30
C LEU A 135 -11.25 11.27 -3.78
N ASN A 136 -12.23 11.81 -4.50
CA ASN A 136 -12.93 13.01 -4.06
C ASN A 136 -13.84 12.68 -2.88
N ILE A 137 -13.95 13.62 -1.95
CA ILE A 137 -14.69 13.46 -0.71
C ILE A 137 -15.89 14.38 -0.72
N LYS A 138 -17.08 13.85 -0.40
CA LYS A 138 -18.25 14.69 -0.14
C LYS A 138 -18.06 15.36 1.23
N ASP A 139 -18.09 16.69 1.25
CA ASP A 139 -18.32 17.40 2.49
C ASP A 139 -19.78 17.13 2.88
N ASN A 140 -19.96 16.23 3.84
CA ASN A 140 -21.20 16.13 4.59
C ASN A 140 -21.05 16.98 5.85
#